data_AF-A0A1D1VHK2-F1
#
_entry.id   AF-A0A1D1VHK2-F1
#
_cell.length_a   1.000
_cell.length_b   1.000
_cell.length_c   1.000
_cell.angle_alpha   90.00
_cell.angle_beta   90.00
_cell.angle_gamma   90.00
#
_symmetry.space_group_name_H-M   'P 1'
#
loop_
_entity.id
_entity.type
_entity.pdbx_description
1 polymer ?
#
loop_
_entity_poly.entity_id
_entity_poly.type
_entity_poly.pdbx_seq_one_letter_code
_entity_poly.pdbx_strand_id
1 'polypeptide(L)' 'MQQVVGGPAPSLPAEGFTDEFRDFISLCCKKKAEERPKYVDLLKHPFISRFHDAPLDISQFAISVIDG' A
#
# COMPACT_ATOMS: atom_id res chain seq x y z
N MET A 1 -19.82 10.13 -4.58
CA MET A 1 -19.62 8.66 -4.64
C MET A 1 -19.37 8.10 -6.04
N GLN A 2 -19.57 8.87 -7.13
CA GLN A 2 -19.39 8.36 -8.50
C GLN A 2 -17.93 8.06 -8.87
N GLN A 3 -16.95 8.76 -8.31
CA GLN A 3 -15.52 8.54 -8.63
C GLN A 3 -15.03 7.14 -8.24
N VAL A 4 -15.44 6.63 -7.08
CA VAL A 4 -15.03 5.32 -6.58
C VAL A 4 -15.62 4.19 -7.43
N VAL A 5 -16.86 4.37 -7.90
CA VAL A 5 -17.59 3.35 -8.67
C VAL A 5 -17.22 3.39 -10.16
N GLY A 6 -17.14 4.59 -10.75
CA GLY A 6 -16.97 4.78 -12.20
C GLY A 6 -15.56 5.14 -12.68
N GLY A 7 -14.77 5.87 -11.89
CA GLY A 7 -13.43 6.35 -12.30
C GLY A 7 -12.34 5.27 -12.26
N PRO A 8 -11.17 5.43 -12.90
CA PRO A 8 -10.10 4.41 -12.86
C PRO A 8 -9.68 4.08 -11.42
N ALA A 9 -9.07 2.90 -11.23
CA ALA A 9 -8.48 2.56 -9.94
C ALA A 9 -7.47 3.65 -9.54
N PRO A 10 -7.48 4.12 -8.28
CA PRO A 10 -6.48 5.09 -7.84
C PRO A 10 -5.09 4.46 -7.96
N SER A 11 -4.09 5.28 -8.27
CA SER A 11 -2.69 4.87 -8.36
C SER A 11 -1.82 5.97 -7.80
N LEU A 12 -0.69 5.59 -7.20
CA LEU A 12 0.28 6.53 -6.67
C LEU A 12 1.08 7.21 -7.79
N PRO A 13 1.42 8.51 -7.64
CA PRO A 13 2.32 9.19 -8.57
C PRO A 13 3.70 8.51 -8.57
N ALA A 14 4.46 8.71 -9.64
CA ALA A 14 5.81 8.16 -9.75
C ALA A 14 6.82 8.92 -8.87
N GLU A 15 6.62 10.23 -8.70
CA GLU A 15 7.48 11.06 -7.86
C GLU A 15 7.19 10.81 -6.37
N GLY A 16 8.25 10.60 -5.59
CA GLY A 16 8.17 10.41 -4.14
C GLY A 16 7.84 9.00 -3.66
N PHE A 17 7.54 8.05 -4.57
CA PHE A 17 7.22 6.67 -4.20
C PHE A 17 8.05 5.67 -4.99
N THR A 18 8.44 4.57 -4.35
CA THR A 18 9.14 3.47 -5.02
C THR A 18 8.19 2.67 -5.89
N ASP A 19 8.69 2.11 -7.00
CA ASP A 19 7.86 1.30 -7.88
C ASP A 19 7.26 0.08 -7.19
N GLU A 20 7.98 -0.53 -6.24
CA GLU A 20 7.46 -1.62 -5.41
C GLU A 20 6.25 -1.20 -4.57
N PHE A 21 6.26 0.02 -4.01
CA PHE A 21 5.12 0.50 -3.24
C PHE A 21 3.93 0.82 -4.15
N ARG A 22 4.19 1.42 -5.31
CA ARG A 22 3.18 1.72 -6.32
C ARG A 22 2.49 0.45 -6.83
N ASP A 23 3.27 -0.60 -7.10
CA ASP A 23 2.74 -1.90 -7.52
C ASP A 23 1.87 -2.54 -6.42
N PHE A 24 2.36 -2.56 -5.17
CA PHE A 24 1.60 -3.06 -4.05
C PHE A 24 0.23 -2.37 -3.89
N ILE A 25 0.17 -1.04 -4.00
CA ILE A 25 -1.09 -0.29 -3.92
C ILE A 25 -2.00 -0.57 -5.11
N SER A 26 -1.44 -0.70 -6.32
CA SER A 26 -2.20 -1.09 -7.53
C SER A 26 -2.92 -2.44 -7.34
N LEU A 27 -2.24 -3.43 -6.74
CA LEU A 27 -2.83 -4.73 -6.41
C LEU A 27 -3.99 -4.61 -5.42
N CYS A 28 -3.84 -3.80 -4.38
CA CYS A 28 -4.88 -3.56 -3.37
C CYS A 28 -6.11 -2.84 -3.93
N CYS A 29 -5.88 -1.89 -4.83
CA CYS A 29 -6.92 -1.01 -5.37
C CYS A 29 -7.59 -1.53 -6.66
N LYS A 30 -7.31 -2.79 -7.08
CA LYS A 30 -7.99 -3.37 -8.24
C LYS A 30 -9.50 -3.33 -8.09
N LYS A 31 -10.18 -2.89 -9.15
CA LYS A 31 -11.64 -2.69 -9.13
C LYS A 31 -12.41 -4.00 -9.00
N LYS A 32 -12.04 -5.00 -9.78
CA LYS A 32 -12.70 -6.30 -9.74
C LYS A 32 -12.14 -7.10 -8.57
N ALA A 33 -13.04 -7.61 -7.73
CA ALA A 33 -12.66 -8.40 -6.56
C ALA A 33 -11.88 -9.66 -6.94
N GLU A 34 -12.21 -10.29 -8.08
CA GLU A 34 -11.53 -11.48 -8.61
C GLU A 34 -10.07 -11.23 -9.02
N GLU A 35 -9.72 -9.99 -9.37
CA GLU A 35 -8.35 -9.65 -9.77
C GLU A 35 -7.47 -9.30 -8.56
N ARG A 36 -8.08 -9.06 -7.38
CA ARG A 36 -7.33 -8.75 -6.15
C ARG A 36 -6.63 -10.02 -5.66
N PRO A 37 -5.31 -9.96 -5.42
CA PRO A 37 -4.60 -11.05 -4.77
C PRO A 37 -5.17 -11.32 -3.38
N LYS A 38 -5.05 -12.56 -2.91
CA LYS A 38 -5.44 -12.90 -1.54
C LYS A 38 -4.42 -12.30 -0.56
N TYR A 39 -4.83 -12.15 0.69
CA TYR A 39 -3.96 -11.62 1.75
C TYR A 39 -2.61 -12.33 1.84
N VAL A 40 -2.59 -13.65 1.71
CA VAL A 40 -1.36 -14.45 1.75
C VAL A 40 -0.39 -14.09 0.62
N ASP A 41 -0.92 -13.70 -0.54
CA ASP A 41 -0.08 -13.29 -1.69
C ASP A 41 0.41 -11.86 -1.50
N LEU A 42 -0.42 -10.96 -0.95
CA LEU A 42 -0.03 -9.59 -0.62
C LEU A 42 1.09 -9.55 0.45
N LEU A 43 1.03 -10.43 1.45
CA LEU A 43 2.06 -10.52 2.51
C LEU A 43 3.44 -10.95 1.96
N LYS A 44 3.47 -11.66 0.83
CA LYS A 44 4.72 -12.09 0.18
C LYS A 44 5.33 -11.01 -0.72
N HIS A 45 4.58 -9.93 -1.00
CA HIS A 45 5.03 -8.87 -1.88
C HIS A 45 6.32 -8.22 -1.33
N PRO A 46 7.34 -7.94 -2.17
CA PRO A 46 8.63 -7.36 -1.74
C PRO A 46 8.51 -6.13 -0.84
N PHE A 47 7.56 -5.24 -1.15
CA PHE A 47 7.25 -4.07 -0.32
C PHE A 47 6.93 -4.43 1.14
N ILE A 48 6.19 -5.51 1.40
CA ILE A 48 5.80 -5.92 2.76
C ILE A 48 6.88 -6.80 3.39
N SER A 49 7.35 -7.82 2.65
CA SER A 49 8.29 -8.81 3.19
C SER A 49 9.62 -8.20 3.63
N ARG A 50 10.06 -7.11 2.98
CA ARG A 50 11.25 -6.35 3.39
C ARG A 50 11.18 -5.84 4.84
N PHE A 51 9.99 -5.52 5.34
CA PHE A 51 9.82 -4.92 6.66
C PHE A 51 9.28 -5.90 7.70
N HIS A 52 9.10 -7.17 7.35
CA HIS A 52 8.54 -8.17 8.25
C HIS A 52 9.31 -8.29 9.58
N ASP A 53 10.64 -8.30 9.49
CA ASP A 53 11.56 -8.38 10.63
C ASP A 53 12.37 -7.10 10.84
N ALA A 54 11.99 -6.00 10.18
CA ALA A 54 12.69 -4.75 10.32
C ALA A 54 12.42 -4.15 11.71
N PRO A 55 13.45 -3.73 12.47
CA PRO A 55 13.27 -3.12 13.78
C PRO A 55 12.76 -1.67 13.62
N LEU A 56 11.50 -1.52 13.24
CA LEU A 56 10.81 -0.24 13.09
C LEU A 56 9.99 0.06 14.34
N ASP A 57 10.33 1.15 15.03
CA ASP A 57 9.53 1.63 16.16
C ASP A 57 8.40 2.54 15.65
N ILE A 58 7.28 1.91 15.30
CA ILE A 58 6.07 2.61 14.86
C ILE A 58 5.50 3.48 15.99
N SER A 59 5.68 3.08 17.26
CA SER A 59 5.16 3.82 18.41
C SER A 59 5.88 5.15 18.57
N GLN A 60 7.21 5.16 18.47
CA GLN A 60 8.01 6.40 18.50
C GLN A 60 7.68 7.30 17.30
N PHE A 61 7.51 6.74 16.11
CA PHE A 61 7.09 7.50 14.94
C PHE A 61 5.71 8.14 15.13
N ALA A 62 4.74 7.40 15.68
CA ALA A 62 3.40 7.94 15.91
C ALA A 62 3.42 9.13 16.88
N ILE A 63 4.22 9.07 17.95
CA ILE A 63 4.40 10.17 18.91
C ILE A 63 4.95 11.41 18.19
N SER A 64 6.01 11.27 17.38
CA SER A 64 6.61 12.42 16.70
C SER A 64 5.70 13.11 15.69
N VAL A 65 4.74 12.39 15.10
CA VAL A 65 3.75 12.96 14.18
C VAL A 65 2.60 13.66 14.92
N ILE A 66 2.20 13.16 16.09
CA ILE A 66 1.06 13.69 16.85
C ILE A 66 1.46 14.93 17.66
N ASP A 67 2.67 14.95 18.23
CA ASP A 67 3.18 16.08 19.01
C ASP A 67 3.89 17.15 18.14
N GLY A 68 3.91 16.98 16.82
CA GLY A 68 4.55 17.86 15.83
C GLY A 68 3.68 18.97 15.27
#